data_AF-A0A7S2PW19-F1
#
_entry.id   AF-A0A7S2PW19-F1
#
_cell.length_a   1.000
_cell.length_b   1.000
_cell.length_c   1.000
_cell.angle_alpha   90.00
_cell.angle_beta   90.00
_cell.angle_gamma   90.00
#
_symmetry.space_group_name_H-M   'P 1'
#
loop_
_entity.id
_entity.type
_entity.pdbx_description
1 polymer ?
#
loop_
_entity_poly.entity_id
_entity_poly.type
_entity_poly.pdbx_seq_one_letter_code
_entity_poly.pdbx_strand_id
1 'polypeptide(L)'
;AVKRRGRAWSTKAIQPGQELIMDYGRFHDYVLFGQYGYVPSDGTGVTITSVAAYHNIIDDDLPDLEQMMPYLQFDHGYPECIEKELHPAAFRLKELKSRYLRKIAIDSSRWALPLPPRLTTDVTPPSTTILPDDYTVPSFGTEVYEFLETHGLSISLPCRLVTLTEDDLDNAEDFLLKDIETLEKAPSPLDTPTLQLEELQVSPAWMIRTIHCLRMMASAQKDMYATTIESKTREIMTLARDGKSNTLEFNAAHVMLGEMQSLEALETWALDVLQSVSG
;
A
#
# COMPACT_ATOMS: atom_id res chain seq x y z
N ALA A 1 14.28 -17.10 -8.99
CA ALA A 1 14.74 -16.07 -9.94
C ALA A 1 13.51 -15.41 -10.53
N VAL A 2 13.12 -14.24 -10.00
CA VAL A 2 11.90 -13.53 -10.41
C VAL A 2 12.08 -12.99 -11.83
N LYS A 3 11.28 -13.48 -12.78
CA LYS A 3 11.24 -12.96 -14.15
C LYS A 3 10.39 -11.68 -14.15
N ARG A 4 10.99 -10.56 -13.74
CA ARG A 4 10.33 -9.24 -13.78
C ARG A 4 9.87 -8.92 -15.22
N ARG A 5 8.56 -9.00 -15.48
CA ARG A 5 7.92 -8.57 -16.73
C ARG A 5 7.54 -7.10 -16.66
N GLY A 6 8.55 -6.25 -16.58
CA GLY A 6 8.44 -4.82 -16.81
C GLY A 6 9.65 -4.38 -17.61
N ARG A 7 9.56 -4.44 -18.94
CA ARG A 7 10.52 -3.73 -19.79
C ARG A 7 9.93 -2.38 -20.10
N ALA A 8 10.26 -1.38 -19.30
CA ALA A 8 10.18 -0.02 -19.79
C ALA A 8 11.31 0.14 -20.81
N TRP A 9 10.93 0.38 -22.07
CA TRP A 9 11.88 0.57 -23.15
C TRP A 9 12.25 2.04 -23.17
N SER A 10 13.48 2.37 -22.77
CA SER A 10 14.04 3.61 -23.24
C SER A 10 14.20 3.49 -24.75
N THR A 11 13.51 4.34 -25.50
CA THR A 11 13.62 4.37 -26.97
C THR A 11 15.03 4.75 -27.44
N LYS A 12 15.92 5.14 -26.51
CA LYS A 12 17.34 5.43 -26.74
C LYS A 12 18.19 4.86 -25.60
N ALA A 13 19.35 4.30 -25.93
CA ALA A 13 20.36 4.02 -24.90
C ALA A 13 20.74 5.35 -24.23
N ILE A 14 20.62 5.42 -22.90
CA ILE A 14 21.03 6.59 -22.11
C ILE A 14 22.54 6.68 -22.24
N GLN A 15 23.02 7.70 -22.94
CA GLN A 15 24.46 7.88 -23.16
C GLN A 15 25.11 8.36 -21.85
N PRO A 16 26.41 8.09 -21.65
CA PRO A 16 27.16 8.71 -20.55
C PRO A 16 26.96 10.23 -20.53
N GLY A 17 26.60 10.78 -19.37
CA GLY A 17 26.32 12.22 -19.20
C GLY A 17 24.89 12.64 -19.57
N GLN A 18 24.01 11.72 -19.97
CA GLN A 18 22.58 11.98 -20.09
C GLN A 18 21.85 11.56 -18.81
N GLU A 19 20.90 12.37 -18.39
CA GLU A 19 20.03 12.08 -17.26
C GLU A 19 18.67 11.57 -17.72
N LEU A 20 18.09 10.70 -16.90
CA LEU A 20 16.74 10.18 -17.10
C LEU A 20 15.75 11.25 -16.60
N ILE A 21 15.46 12.24 -17.45
CA ILE A 21 14.51 13.34 -17.13
C ILE A 21 13.08 12.97 -17.58
N MET A 22 12.88 11.81 -18.21
CA MET A 22 11.57 11.42 -18.75
C MET A 22 10.75 10.52 -17.82
N ASP A 23 9.46 10.86 -17.77
CA ASP A 23 8.32 10.18 -17.13
C ASP A 23 8.11 10.44 -15.63
N TYR A 24 8.31 11.69 -15.20
CA TYR A 24 7.66 12.23 -14.00
C TYR A 24 6.17 11.87 -14.01
N GLY A 25 5.71 11.18 -12.97
CA GLY A 25 4.31 10.80 -12.79
C GLY A 25 3.81 9.55 -13.54
N ARG A 26 4.62 8.90 -14.38
CA ARG A 26 4.17 7.67 -15.10
C ARG A 26 4.50 6.38 -14.36
N PHE A 27 5.61 6.36 -13.64
CA PHE A 27 6.07 5.19 -12.89
C PHE A 27 6.18 5.55 -11.41
N HIS A 28 5.96 4.55 -10.58
CA HIS A 28 6.06 4.67 -9.13
C HIS A 28 7.54 4.65 -8.72
N ASP A 29 7.90 5.30 -7.63
CA ASP A 29 9.29 5.46 -7.17
C ASP A 29 10.02 4.12 -7.04
N TYR A 30 9.40 3.11 -6.44
CA TYR A 30 10.01 1.78 -6.31
C TYR A 30 10.24 1.09 -7.67
N VAL A 31 9.41 1.37 -8.69
CA VAL A 31 9.60 0.85 -10.05
C VAL A 31 10.79 1.53 -10.71
N LEU A 32 10.86 2.85 -10.60
CA LEU A 32 11.99 3.65 -11.10
C LEU A 32 13.30 3.18 -10.46
N PHE A 33 13.31 3.02 -9.13
CA PHE A 33 14.46 2.51 -8.41
C PHE A 33 14.81 1.07 -8.82
N GLY A 34 13.83 0.19 -8.88
CA GLY A 34 14.04 -1.23 -9.19
C GLY A 34 14.51 -1.50 -10.61
N GLN A 35 14.19 -0.62 -11.57
CA GLN A 35 14.58 -0.73 -12.98
C GLN A 35 15.83 0.09 -13.33
N TYR A 36 15.98 1.28 -12.75
CA TYR A 36 16.99 2.27 -13.16
C TYR A 36 17.94 2.69 -12.03
N GLY A 37 17.67 2.29 -10.78
CA GLY A 37 18.47 2.72 -9.63
C GLY A 37 18.30 4.19 -9.27
N TYR A 38 17.19 4.81 -9.69
CA TYR A 38 16.94 6.24 -9.58
C TYR A 38 15.52 6.53 -9.08
N VAL A 39 15.35 7.61 -8.31
CA VAL A 39 14.04 8.22 -7.96
C VAL A 39 14.09 9.75 -7.96
N PRO A 40 12.98 10.43 -8.29
CA PRO A 40 12.86 11.88 -8.15
C PRO A 40 13.04 12.35 -6.71
N SER A 41 14.19 12.95 -6.41
CA SER A 41 14.55 13.44 -5.08
C SER A 41 13.77 14.70 -4.66
N ASP A 42 13.24 15.43 -5.63
CA ASP A 42 12.37 16.60 -5.47
C ASP A 42 10.94 16.23 -5.04
N GLY A 43 10.59 14.94 -5.02
CA GLY A 43 9.31 14.46 -4.50
C GLY A 43 8.16 14.52 -5.50
N THR A 44 8.45 14.77 -6.77
CA THR A 44 7.48 14.73 -7.89
C THR A 44 7.15 13.30 -8.35
N GLY A 45 7.84 12.30 -7.79
CA GLY A 45 7.57 10.89 -7.99
C GLY A 45 6.31 10.40 -7.28
N VAL A 46 5.66 9.38 -7.85
CA VAL A 46 4.48 8.74 -7.28
C VAL A 46 4.94 7.67 -6.28
N THR A 47 4.51 7.82 -5.03
CA THR A 47 4.75 6.81 -3.99
C THR A 47 3.56 5.85 -3.91
N ILE A 48 3.74 4.72 -3.25
CA ILE A 48 2.66 3.78 -2.94
C ILE A 48 2.52 3.70 -1.43
N THR A 49 1.29 3.87 -0.93
CA THR A 49 0.92 3.32 0.38
C THR A 49 0.34 1.94 0.21
N SER A 50 0.66 1.01 1.11
CA SER A 50 0.13 -0.35 1.06
C SER A 50 -0.29 -0.83 2.44
N VAL A 51 -1.34 -1.64 2.46
CA VAL A 51 -1.83 -2.36 3.65
C VAL A 51 -1.39 -3.82 3.66
N ALA A 52 -0.54 -4.22 2.71
CA ALA A 52 0.10 -5.53 2.72
C ALA A 52 1.29 -5.53 3.68
N ALA A 53 1.00 -5.48 4.99
CA ALA A 53 2.00 -5.43 6.05
C ALA A 53 3.06 -6.55 5.97
N TYR A 54 2.72 -7.70 5.41
CA TYR A 54 3.63 -8.80 5.17
C TYR A 54 3.95 -8.90 3.67
N HIS A 55 5.02 -8.23 3.22
CA HIS A 55 5.38 -8.07 1.79
C HIS A 55 5.53 -9.36 0.98
N ASN A 56 5.60 -10.52 1.64
CA ASN A 56 5.72 -11.83 0.99
C ASN A 56 4.43 -12.31 0.30
N ILE A 57 3.31 -11.58 0.42
CA ILE A 57 2.02 -12.01 -0.15
C ILE A 57 1.74 -11.48 -1.55
N ILE A 58 2.44 -10.41 -1.98
CA ILE A 58 2.26 -9.82 -3.31
C ILE A 58 3.33 -10.43 -4.23
N ASP A 59 2.98 -11.50 -4.93
CA ASP A 59 3.83 -12.13 -5.94
C ASP A 59 2.98 -12.63 -7.12
N ASP A 60 3.63 -13.14 -8.17
CA ASP A 60 2.96 -13.74 -9.34
C ASP A 60 2.18 -15.04 -8.97
N ASP A 61 2.51 -15.66 -7.83
CA ASP A 61 1.92 -16.89 -7.33
C ASP A 61 1.00 -16.62 -6.13
N LEU A 62 -0.06 -17.42 -5.99
CA LEU A 62 -0.95 -17.36 -4.82
C LEU A 62 -0.17 -17.69 -3.54
N PRO A 63 -0.19 -16.83 -2.50
CA PRO A 63 0.47 -17.14 -1.24
C PRO A 63 -0.12 -18.39 -0.60
N ASP A 64 0.71 -19.08 0.19
CA ASP A 64 0.25 -20.20 1.01
C ASP A 64 -0.71 -19.69 2.10
N LEU A 65 -1.64 -20.55 2.54
CA LEU A 65 -2.61 -20.17 3.56
C LEU A 65 -1.94 -19.69 4.86
N GLU A 66 -0.82 -20.32 5.23
CA GLU A 66 -0.02 -19.97 6.40
C GLU A 66 0.54 -18.54 6.33
N GLN A 67 0.86 -18.05 5.12
CA GLN A 67 1.34 -16.68 4.92
C GLN A 67 0.23 -15.64 5.11
N MET A 68 -1.04 -16.04 4.98
CA MET A 68 -2.20 -15.17 5.20
C MET A 68 -2.63 -15.12 6.67
N MET A 69 -2.22 -16.09 7.50
CA MET A 69 -2.63 -16.17 8.91
C MET A 69 -2.31 -14.92 9.73
N PRO A 70 -1.14 -14.25 9.58
CA PRO A 70 -0.85 -13.02 10.31
C PRO A 70 -1.86 -11.90 10.05
N TYR A 71 -2.50 -11.85 8.88
CA TYR A 71 -3.53 -10.82 8.60
C TYR A 71 -4.80 -11.01 9.42
N LEU A 72 -5.08 -12.24 9.89
CA LEU A 72 -6.22 -12.49 10.76
C LEU A 72 -6.01 -11.94 12.18
N GLN A 73 -4.79 -11.56 12.58
CA GLN A 73 -4.56 -10.93 13.88
C GLN A 73 -5.18 -9.51 13.95
N PHE A 74 -5.47 -8.91 12.79
CA PHE A 74 -6.16 -7.62 12.68
C PHE A 74 -7.68 -7.80 12.71
N ASP A 75 -8.18 -9.03 12.86
CA ASP A 75 -9.60 -9.32 13.06
C ASP A 75 -10.03 -8.73 14.40
N HIS A 76 -10.89 -7.72 14.34
CA HIS A 76 -11.37 -6.98 15.50
C HIS A 76 -12.85 -7.28 15.76
N GLY A 77 -13.24 -8.54 15.78
CA GLY A 77 -14.64 -8.95 15.95
C GLY A 77 -14.94 -9.87 17.14
N TYR A 78 -13.92 -10.58 17.64
CA TYR A 78 -14.11 -11.67 18.61
C TYR A 78 -13.33 -11.39 19.89
N PRO A 79 -13.98 -11.42 21.08
CA PRO A 79 -13.31 -11.19 22.35
C PRO A 79 -12.39 -12.35 22.76
N GLU A 80 -12.61 -13.54 22.20
CA GLU A 80 -11.91 -14.79 22.52
C GLU A 80 -11.45 -15.51 21.24
N CYS A 81 -10.56 -16.49 21.39
CA CYS A 81 -10.18 -17.37 20.29
C CYS A 81 -11.40 -18.19 19.85
N ILE A 82 -11.59 -18.32 18.53
CA ILE A 82 -12.71 -19.08 17.98
C ILE A 82 -12.38 -20.57 18.02
N GLU A 83 -13.02 -21.30 18.92
CA GLU A 83 -12.99 -22.76 18.95
C GLU A 83 -14.05 -23.31 17.99
N LYS A 84 -13.66 -24.26 17.12
CA LYS A 84 -14.54 -24.81 16.07
C LYS A 84 -15.78 -25.47 16.65
N GLU A 85 -15.62 -26.15 17.77
CA GLU A 85 -16.67 -26.90 18.46
C GLU A 85 -17.70 -25.97 19.09
N LEU A 86 -17.27 -24.81 19.59
CA LEU A 86 -18.13 -23.82 20.26
C LEU A 86 -18.76 -22.83 19.25
N HIS A 87 -18.02 -22.47 18.20
CA HIS A 87 -18.39 -21.43 17.25
C HIS A 87 -18.20 -21.90 15.79
N PRO A 88 -18.93 -22.92 15.33
CA PRO A 88 -18.70 -23.52 14.01
C PRO A 88 -18.93 -22.56 12.84
N ALA A 89 -19.90 -21.64 12.96
CA ALA A 89 -20.19 -20.63 11.94
C ALA A 89 -19.07 -19.60 11.82
N ALA A 90 -18.61 -19.05 12.96
CA ALA A 90 -17.52 -18.08 12.98
C ALA A 90 -16.19 -18.71 12.52
N PHE A 91 -15.96 -19.98 12.88
CA PHE A 91 -14.81 -20.75 12.39
C PHE A 91 -14.87 -20.92 10.87
N ARG A 92 -16.04 -21.29 10.34
CA ARG A 92 -16.27 -21.40 8.89
C ARG A 92 -16.06 -20.08 8.16
N LEU A 93 -16.55 -18.98 8.74
CA LEU A 93 -16.36 -17.64 8.19
C LEU A 93 -14.86 -17.29 8.14
N LYS A 94 -14.08 -17.62 9.18
CA LYS A 94 -12.62 -17.43 9.17
C LYS A 94 -11.92 -18.20 8.06
N GLU A 95 -12.28 -19.46 7.83
CA GLU A 95 -11.73 -20.24 6.70
C GLU A 95 -12.00 -19.54 5.35
N LEU A 96 -13.21 -19.03 5.16
CA LEU A 96 -13.60 -18.31 3.94
C LEU A 96 -12.85 -16.98 3.81
N LYS A 97 -12.70 -16.21 4.90
CA LYS A 97 -11.90 -14.97 4.95
C LYS A 97 -10.47 -15.26 4.48
N SER A 98 -9.82 -16.30 5.00
CA SER A 98 -8.45 -16.65 4.59
C SER A 98 -8.35 -17.08 3.12
N ARG A 99 -9.31 -17.87 2.63
CA ARG A 99 -9.36 -18.27 1.21
C ARG A 99 -9.55 -17.05 0.30
N TYR A 100 -10.44 -16.14 0.68
CA TYR A 100 -10.70 -14.91 -0.06
C TYR A 100 -9.47 -14.00 -0.06
N LEU A 101 -8.87 -13.74 1.11
CA LEU A 101 -7.64 -12.95 1.24
C LEU A 101 -6.54 -13.45 0.30
N ARG A 102 -6.33 -14.77 0.27
CA ARG A 102 -5.37 -15.41 -0.63
C ARG A 102 -5.66 -15.11 -2.10
N LYS A 103 -6.93 -15.10 -2.51
CA LYS A 103 -7.33 -14.84 -3.91
C LYS A 103 -7.09 -13.39 -4.30
N ILE A 104 -7.38 -12.44 -3.40
CA ILE A 104 -7.14 -11.02 -3.69
C ILE A 104 -5.67 -10.60 -3.53
N ALA A 105 -4.81 -11.43 -2.93
CA ALA A 105 -3.39 -11.14 -2.76
C ALA A 105 -2.63 -10.96 -4.09
N ILE A 106 -3.07 -11.61 -5.17
CA ILE A 106 -2.44 -11.45 -6.50
C ILE A 106 -2.67 -10.04 -7.07
N ASP A 107 -3.75 -9.39 -6.69
CA ASP A 107 -4.16 -8.11 -7.25
C ASP A 107 -3.69 -6.97 -6.35
N SER A 108 -2.52 -6.42 -6.67
CA SER A 108 -1.92 -5.33 -5.91
C SER A 108 -2.84 -4.10 -5.76
N SER A 109 -3.77 -3.87 -6.69
CA SER A 109 -4.67 -2.70 -6.62
C SER A 109 -5.63 -2.74 -5.43
N ARG A 110 -5.85 -3.93 -4.84
CA ARG A 110 -6.65 -4.11 -3.61
C ARG A 110 -5.86 -3.89 -2.33
N TRP A 111 -4.53 -3.81 -2.41
CA TRP A 111 -3.62 -3.70 -1.27
C TRP A 111 -2.78 -2.43 -1.27
N ALA A 112 -2.73 -1.74 -2.40
CA ALA A 112 -1.82 -0.63 -2.64
C ALA A 112 -2.54 0.51 -3.33
N LEU A 113 -2.34 1.72 -2.81
CA LEU A 113 -2.89 2.95 -3.35
C LEU A 113 -1.72 3.84 -3.78
N PRO A 114 -1.59 4.18 -5.08
CA PRO A 114 -0.66 5.22 -5.49
C PRO A 114 -1.09 6.56 -4.88
N LEU A 115 -0.19 7.19 -4.14
CA LEU A 115 -0.42 8.53 -3.60
C LEU A 115 0.06 9.59 -4.59
N PRO A 116 -0.57 10.78 -4.59
CA PRO A 116 -0.02 11.92 -5.29
C PRO A 116 1.44 12.19 -4.88
N PRO A 117 2.22 12.85 -5.74
CA PRO A 117 3.58 13.24 -5.39
C PRO A 117 3.65 14.06 -4.10
N ARG A 118 4.77 13.95 -3.38
CA ARG A 118 5.05 14.75 -2.17
C ARG A 118 5.12 16.24 -2.48
N LEU A 119 5.52 16.58 -3.70
CA LEU A 119 5.55 17.94 -4.20
C LEU A 119 4.85 18.01 -5.56
N THR A 120 3.74 18.75 -5.62
CA THR A 120 3.10 19.12 -6.88
C THR A 120 3.72 20.41 -7.39
N THR A 121 4.60 20.30 -8.38
CA THR A 121 5.21 21.46 -9.05
C THR A 121 5.11 21.29 -10.56
N ASP A 122 4.85 22.39 -11.25
CA ASP A 122 4.90 22.45 -12.72
C ASP A 122 6.34 22.53 -13.25
N VAL A 123 7.32 22.62 -12.35
CA VAL A 123 8.73 22.77 -12.68
C VAL A 123 9.40 21.40 -12.66
N THR A 124 9.70 20.88 -13.85
CA THR A 124 10.63 19.75 -13.99
C THR A 124 12.01 20.21 -13.49
N PRO A 125 12.65 19.50 -12.55
CA PRO A 125 13.96 19.90 -12.08
C PRO A 125 14.96 19.85 -13.24
N PRO A 126 15.90 20.81 -13.29
CA PRO A 126 16.88 20.90 -14.38
C PRO A 126 17.87 19.73 -14.37
N SER A 127 17.98 19.03 -13.24
CA SER A 127 18.82 17.86 -13.07
C SER A 127 18.24 16.93 -12.00
N THR A 128 18.44 15.64 -12.24
CA THR A 128 18.17 14.50 -11.36
C THR A 128 19.38 14.10 -10.53
N THR A 129 20.57 14.62 -10.86
CA THR A 129 21.83 14.30 -10.19
C THR A 129 22.42 15.48 -9.41
N ILE A 130 22.09 16.70 -9.81
CA ILE A 130 22.52 17.95 -9.18
C ILE A 130 21.34 18.53 -8.41
N LEU A 131 21.44 18.52 -7.09
CA LEU A 131 20.47 19.15 -6.20
C LEU A 131 20.78 20.65 -6.08
N PRO A 132 19.77 21.50 -5.87
CA PRO A 132 20.00 22.90 -5.56
C PRO A 132 20.65 23.06 -4.17
N ASP A 133 21.38 24.16 -3.95
CA ASP A 133 22.10 24.42 -2.70
C ASP A 133 21.15 24.49 -1.47
N ASP A 134 19.89 24.86 -1.70
CA ASP A 134 18.83 24.96 -0.69
C ASP A 134 17.90 23.73 -0.66
N TYR A 135 18.36 22.60 -1.22
CA TYR A 135 17.60 21.35 -1.25
C TYR A 135 17.05 20.97 0.14
N THR A 136 15.77 20.65 0.18
CA THR A 136 15.10 20.07 1.34
C THR A 136 14.38 18.79 0.93
N VAL A 137 14.34 17.82 1.84
CA VAL A 137 13.64 16.56 1.58
C VAL A 137 12.13 16.83 1.57
N PRO A 138 11.42 16.43 0.51
CA PRO A 138 9.99 16.69 0.39
C PRO A 138 9.17 15.88 1.41
N SER A 139 8.05 16.44 1.84
CA SER A 139 7.04 15.82 2.71
C SER A 139 5.66 15.93 2.07
N PHE A 140 4.74 15.03 2.41
CA PHE A 140 3.36 15.15 1.91
C PHE A 140 2.68 16.44 2.39
N GLY A 141 2.06 17.13 1.44
CA GLY A 141 1.17 18.27 1.70
C GLY A 141 -0.27 17.84 1.96
N THR A 142 -1.16 18.83 2.04
CA THR A 142 -2.60 18.63 2.28
C THR A 142 -3.29 17.87 1.14
N GLU A 143 -2.75 17.96 -0.07
CA GLU A 143 -3.29 17.33 -1.29
C GLU A 143 -3.37 15.81 -1.16
N VAL A 144 -2.43 15.20 -0.43
CA VAL A 144 -2.44 13.75 -0.20
C VAL A 144 -3.56 13.35 0.75
N TYR A 145 -3.86 14.15 1.76
CA TYR A 145 -4.97 13.88 2.68
C TYR A 145 -6.32 14.07 1.97
N GLU A 146 -6.48 15.12 1.16
CA GLU A 146 -7.67 15.30 0.31
C GLU A 146 -7.86 14.14 -0.67
N PHE A 147 -6.76 13.62 -1.22
CA PHE A 147 -6.79 12.43 -2.06
C PHE A 147 -7.24 11.19 -1.28
N LEU A 148 -6.73 10.99 -0.05
CA LEU A 148 -7.12 9.90 0.84
C LEU A 148 -8.59 9.97 1.28
N GLU A 149 -9.15 11.17 1.47
CA GLU A 149 -10.60 11.32 1.74
C GLU A 149 -11.46 10.72 0.62
N THR A 150 -11.01 10.84 -0.63
CA THR A 150 -11.75 10.33 -1.78
C THR A 150 -11.42 8.87 -2.10
N HIS A 151 -10.18 8.45 -1.89
CA HIS A 151 -9.67 7.17 -2.40
C HIS A 151 -9.16 6.21 -1.34
N GLY A 152 -8.99 6.61 -0.08
CA GLY A 152 -8.41 5.78 0.99
C GLY A 152 -9.19 4.48 1.22
N LEU A 153 -10.50 4.51 1.00
CA LEU A 153 -11.36 3.31 1.08
C LEU A 153 -11.17 2.31 -0.07
N SER A 154 -10.51 2.68 -1.17
CA SER A 154 -10.28 1.76 -2.30
C SER A 154 -9.41 0.56 -1.92
N ILE A 155 -8.50 0.74 -0.96
CA ILE A 155 -7.65 -0.33 -0.40
C ILE A 155 -8.22 -0.92 0.90
N SER A 156 -9.50 -0.66 1.20
CA SER A 156 -10.13 -1.14 2.44
C SER A 156 -10.59 -2.60 2.37
N LEU A 157 -10.64 -3.21 1.19
CA LEU A 157 -11.19 -4.55 1.01
C LEU A 157 -10.54 -5.62 1.92
N PRO A 158 -9.19 -5.71 2.05
CA PRO A 158 -8.59 -6.65 2.99
C PRO A 158 -9.08 -6.44 4.41
N CYS A 159 -9.23 -5.19 4.85
CA CYS A 159 -9.71 -4.86 6.19
C CYS A 159 -11.20 -5.06 6.37
N ARG A 160 -12.05 -4.77 5.37
CA ARG A 160 -13.47 -5.11 5.39
C ARG A 160 -13.64 -6.61 5.58
N LEU A 161 -12.93 -7.38 4.77
CA LEU A 161 -12.93 -8.83 4.84
C LEU A 161 -12.42 -9.33 6.19
N VAL A 162 -11.28 -8.85 6.68
CA VAL A 162 -10.69 -9.29 7.96
C VAL A 162 -11.56 -8.94 9.16
N THR A 163 -12.32 -7.85 9.11
CA THR A 163 -13.14 -7.38 10.25
C THR A 163 -14.60 -7.80 10.20
N LEU A 164 -15.01 -8.50 9.13
CA LEU A 164 -16.34 -9.08 8.98
C LEU A 164 -16.61 -10.15 10.04
N THR A 165 -17.72 -10.03 10.76
CA THR A 165 -18.25 -11.04 11.69
C THR A 165 -19.57 -11.62 11.18
N GLU A 166 -20.07 -12.68 11.82
CA GLU A 166 -21.40 -13.23 11.50
C GLU A 166 -22.56 -12.25 11.74
N ASP A 167 -22.39 -11.25 12.61
CA ASP A 167 -23.44 -10.28 12.95
C ASP A 167 -23.53 -9.12 11.95
N ASP A 168 -22.54 -8.96 11.07
CA ASP A 168 -22.49 -7.87 10.10
C ASP A 168 -23.33 -8.12 8.86
N LEU A 169 -23.54 -9.40 8.52
CA LEU A 169 -24.23 -9.81 7.30
C LEU A 169 -24.87 -11.19 7.48
N ASP A 170 -26.20 -11.25 7.41
CA ASP A 170 -27.00 -12.48 7.61
C ASP A 170 -26.55 -13.68 6.77
N ASN A 171 -26.02 -13.43 5.56
CA ASN A 171 -25.55 -14.46 4.62
C ASN A 171 -24.07 -14.27 4.24
N ALA A 172 -23.22 -13.92 5.22
CA ALA A 172 -21.79 -13.69 4.99
C ALA A 172 -21.09 -14.83 4.24
N GLU A 173 -21.38 -16.09 4.57
CA GLU A 173 -20.77 -17.25 3.90
C GLU A 173 -21.09 -17.29 2.40
N ASP A 174 -22.38 -17.24 2.03
CA ASP A 174 -22.81 -17.28 0.63
C ASP A 174 -22.23 -16.10 -0.16
N PHE A 175 -22.14 -14.94 0.49
CA PHE A 175 -21.59 -13.73 -0.09
C PHE A 175 -20.10 -13.88 -0.44
N LEU A 176 -19.30 -14.36 0.53
CA LEU A 176 -17.87 -14.63 0.31
C LEU A 176 -17.65 -15.75 -0.72
N LEU A 177 -18.46 -16.81 -0.70
CA LEU A 177 -18.34 -17.90 -1.67
C LEU A 177 -18.54 -17.43 -3.11
N LYS A 178 -19.52 -16.56 -3.35
CA LYS A 178 -19.80 -16.01 -4.67
C LYS A 178 -18.69 -15.09 -5.19
N ASP A 179 -18.10 -14.26 -4.32
CA ASP A 179 -16.94 -13.44 -4.68
C ASP A 179 -15.70 -14.31 -4.96
N ILE A 180 -15.46 -15.35 -4.14
CA ILE A 180 -14.39 -16.34 -4.39
C ILE A 180 -14.60 -17.03 -5.74
N GLU A 181 -15.82 -17.46 -6.06
CA GLU A 181 -16.15 -18.08 -7.34
C GLU A 181 -15.92 -17.10 -8.51
N THR A 182 -16.25 -15.82 -8.32
CA THR A 182 -16.00 -14.76 -9.30
C THR A 182 -14.50 -14.58 -9.56
N LEU A 183 -13.69 -14.54 -8.50
CA LEU A 183 -12.22 -14.49 -8.60
C LEU A 183 -11.65 -15.76 -9.26
N GLU A 184 -12.22 -16.93 -9.01
CA GLU A 184 -11.78 -18.20 -9.60
C GLU A 184 -12.10 -18.33 -11.09
N LYS A 185 -13.15 -17.64 -11.55
CA LYS A 185 -13.55 -17.60 -12.96
C LYS A 185 -12.89 -16.47 -13.75
N ALA A 186 -12.13 -15.59 -13.09
CA ALA A 186 -11.44 -14.49 -13.76
C ALA A 186 -10.50 -15.05 -14.86
N PRO A 187 -10.54 -14.52 -16.10
CA PRO A 187 -9.75 -15.05 -17.21
C PRO A 187 -8.24 -14.90 -16.99
N SER A 188 -7.85 -13.87 -16.23
CA SER A 188 -6.49 -13.48 -15.95
C SER A 188 -6.40 -12.95 -14.53
N PRO A 189 -5.27 -13.12 -13.83
CA PRO A 189 -5.01 -12.44 -12.57
C PRO A 189 -5.01 -10.91 -12.67
N LEU A 190 -4.83 -10.38 -13.89
CA LEU A 190 -4.90 -8.94 -14.18
C LEU A 190 -6.34 -8.46 -14.44
N ASP A 191 -7.28 -9.38 -14.65
CA ASP A 191 -8.69 -9.02 -14.73
C ASP A 191 -9.20 -8.94 -13.28
N THR A 192 -9.43 -7.73 -12.81
CA THR A 192 -9.83 -7.42 -11.44
C THR A 192 -11.34 -7.22 -11.38
N PRO A 193 -12.16 -8.29 -11.28
CA PRO A 193 -13.61 -8.11 -11.23
C PRO A 193 -13.99 -7.32 -9.98
N THR A 194 -14.98 -6.44 -10.12
CA THR A 194 -15.59 -5.79 -8.95
C THR A 194 -16.28 -6.86 -8.11
N LEU A 195 -15.92 -6.90 -6.82
CA LEU A 195 -16.45 -7.89 -5.89
C LEU A 195 -17.64 -7.31 -5.14
N GLN A 196 -18.62 -8.14 -4.75
CA GLN A 196 -19.79 -7.62 -4.06
C GLN A 196 -19.41 -6.98 -2.72
N LEU A 197 -18.35 -7.48 -2.06
CA LEU A 197 -17.85 -6.91 -0.81
C LEU A 197 -17.27 -5.49 -0.97
N GLU A 198 -16.78 -5.16 -2.16
CA GLU A 198 -16.28 -3.82 -2.49
C GLU A 198 -17.45 -2.82 -2.59
N GLU A 199 -18.57 -3.25 -3.20
CA GLU A 199 -19.75 -2.41 -3.42
C GLU A 199 -20.72 -2.36 -2.23
N LEU A 200 -20.57 -3.27 -1.27
CA LEU A 200 -21.49 -3.40 -0.15
C LEU A 200 -21.48 -2.13 0.72
N GLN A 201 -22.67 -1.58 0.97
CA GLN A 201 -22.86 -0.56 2.00
C GLN A 201 -22.77 -1.23 3.37
N VAL A 202 -21.76 -0.86 4.13
CA VAL A 202 -21.48 -1.44 5.45
C VAL A 202 -22.11 -0.62 6.56
N SER A 203 -22.43 -1.26 7.69
CA SER A 203 -22.90 -0.57 8.88
C SER A 203 -21.82 0.38 9.43
N PRO A 204 -22.18 1.47 10.13
CA PRO A 204 -21.20 2.34 10.76
C PRO A 204 -20.24 1.59 11.70
N ALA A 205 -20.74 0.61 12.46
CA ALA A 205 -19.94 -0.19 13.37
C ALA A 205 -18.86 -1.00 12.64
N TRP A 206 -19.21 -1.63 11.52
CA TRP A 206 -18.25 -2.37 10.70
C TRP A 206 -17.27 -1.44 9.97
N MET A 207 -17.72 -0.26 9.52
CA MET A 207 -16.82 0.75 8.95
C MET A 207 -15.76 1.20 9.96
N ILE A 208 -16.13 1.47 11.21
CA ILE A 208 -15.17 1.83 12.28
C ILE A 208 -14.11 0.74 12.43
N ARG A 209 -14.51 -0.53 12.47
CA ARG A 209 -13.55 -1.66 12.53
C ARG A 209 -12.66 -1.71 11.30
N THR A 210 -13.22 -1.50 10.11
CA THR A 210 -12.47 -1.47 8.85
C THR A 210 -11.39 -0.39 8.84
N ILE A 211 -11.74 0.85 9.23
CA ILE A 211 -10.77 1.96 9.31
C ILE A 211 -9.73 1.69 10.41
N HIS A 212 -10.14 1.15 11.56
CA HIS A 212 -9.22 0.76 12.62
C HIS A 212 -8.22 -0.30 12.14
N CYS A 213 -8.67 -1.30 11.37
CA CYS A 213 -7.79 -2.28 10.74
C CYS A 213 -6.80 -1.62 9.77
N LEU A 214 -7.23 -0.68 8.93
CA LEU A 214 -6.33 0.03 8.00
C LEU A 214 -5.22 0.76 8.76
N ARG A 215 -5.59 1.48 9.82
CA ARG A 215 -4.64 2.16 10.72
C ARG A 215 -3.63 1.16 11.30
N MET A 216 -4.12 0.03 11.84
CA MET A 216 -3.27 -0.99 12.45
C MET A 216 -2.32 -1.65 11.45
N MET A 217 -2.78 -1.95 10.23
CA MET A 217 -1.92 -2.51 9.17
C MET A 217 -0.86 -1.50 8.72
N ALA A 218 -1.23 -0.23 8.54
CA ALA A 218 -0.31 0.84 8.18
C ALA A 218 0.77 1.02 9.26
N SER A 219 0.37 1.09 10.54
CA SER A 219 1.28 1.17 11.68
C SER A 219 2.19 -0.07 11.77
N ALA A 220 1.64 -1.28 11.65
CA ALA A 220 2.44 -2.50 11.70
C ALA A 220 3.50 -2.55 10.59
N GLN A 221 3.15 -2.12 9.37
CA GLN A 221 4.11 -2.03 8.27
C GLN A 221 5.16 -0.94 8.51
N LYS A 222 4.76 0.20 9.08
CA LYS A 222 5.69 1.30 9.43
C LYS A 222 6.69 0.87 10.51
N ASP A 223 6.26 0.06 11.46
CA ASP A 223 7.09 -0.45 12.56
C ASP A 223 8.13 -1.49 12.10
N MET A 224 8.00 -2.03 10.87
CA MET A 224 9.01 -2.90 10.29
C MET A 224 10.28 -2.16 9.87
N TYR A 225 10.23 -0.84 9.72
CA TYR A 225 11.41 -0.04 9.42
C TYR A 225 12.21 0.19 10.72
N ALA A 226 13.50 -0.18 10.71
CA ALA A 226 14.40 0.00 11.86
C ALA A 226 14.82 1.47 12.12
N THR A 227 14.12 2.45 11.55
CA THR A 227 14.45 3.87 11.57
C THR A 227 13.17 4.70 11.62
N THR A 228 13.28 5.98 12.00
CA THR A 228 12.18 6.95 11.92
C THR A 228 12.26 7.80 10.64
N ILE A 229 11.16 8.48 10.31
CA ILE A 229 11.08 9.42 9.19
C ILE A 229 12.10 10.56 9.35
N GLU A 230 12.28 11.09 10.56
CA GLU A 230 13.23 12.16 10.86
C GLU A 230 14.67 11.68 10.72
N SER A 231 14.96 10.47 11.18
CA SER A 231 16.28 9.84 11.03
C SER A 231 16.63 9.64 9.56
N LYS A 232 15.69 9.10 8.77
CA LYS A 232 15.87 8.88 7.32
C LYS A 232 15.97 10.20 6.56
N THR A 233 15.21 11.22 6.93
CA THR A 233 15.33 12.58 6.40
C THR A 233 16.73 13.15 6.66
N ARG A 234 17.27 12.99 7.88
CA ARG A 234 18.63 13.45 8.23
C ARG A 234 19.72 12.71 7.45
N GLU A 235 19.54 11.42 7.20
CA GLU A 235 20.42 10.61 6.37
C GLU A 235 20.48 11.15 4.93
N ILE A 236 19.32 11.35 4.29
CA ILE A 236 19.22 11.94 2.95
C ILE A 236 19.90 13.30 2.89
N MET A 237 19.63 14.18 3.86
CA MET A 237 20.26 15.50 3.94
C MET A 237 21.78 15.44 4.12
N THR A 238 22.29 14.42 4.82
CA THR A 238 23.74 14.20 4.96
C THR A 238 24.34 13.74 3.62
N LEU A 239 23.71 12.77 2.95
CA LEU A 239 24.13 12.29 1.65
C LEU A 239 24.13 13.41 0.59
N ALA A 240 23.10 14.26 0.59
CA ALA A 240 23.04 15.44 -0.29
C ALA A 240 24.21 16.40 -0.05
N ARG A 241 24.48 16.77 1.21
CA ARG A 241 25.59 17.66 1.59
C ARG A 241 26.97 17.11 1.26
N ASP A 242 27.13 15.80 1.33
CA ASP A 242 28.37 15.09 0.98
C ASP A 242 28.55 14.93 -0.55
N GLY A 243 27.65 15.47 -1.36
CA GLY A 243 27.70 15.34 -2.82
C GLY A 243 27.38 13.93 -3.33
N LYS A 244 26.61 13.14 -2.56
CA LYS A 244 26.24 11.75 -2.86
C LYS A 244 24.81 11.61 -3.42
N SER A 245 24.24 12.67 -3.97
CA SER A 245 22.88 12.73 -4.54
C SER A 245 22.63 11.78 -5.71
N ASN A 246 23.67 11.27 -6.36
CA ASN A 246 23.57 10.34 -7.50
C ASN A 246 23.88 8.88 -7.13
N THR A 247 23.94 8.56 -5.83
CA THR A 247 24.30 7.21 -5.37
C THR A 247 23.07 6.31 -5.21
N LEU A 248 23.26 4.99 -5.31
CA LEU A 248 22.20 4.03 -4.99
C LEU A 248 21.71 4.18 -3.53
N GLU A 249 22.62 4.51 -2.61
CA GLU A 249 22.29 4.74 -1.20
C GLU A 249 21.30 5.91 -1.02
N PHE A 250 21.56 7.03 -1.68
CA PHE A 250 20.67 8.20 -1.67
C PHE A 250 19.29 7.88 -2.24
N ASN A 251 19.24 7.21 -3.40
CA ASN A 251 17.97 6.83 -4.04
C ASN A 251 17.20 5.80 -3.20
N ALA A 252 17.88 4.82 -2.60
CA ALA A 252 17.26 3.83 -1.72
C ALA A 252 16.67 4.49 -0.46
N ALA A 253 17.40 5.46 0.11
CA ALA A 253 16.92 6.23 1.25
C ALA A 253 15.65 7.02 0.91
N HIS A 254 15.55 7.60 -0.29
CA HIS A 254 14.36 8.29 -0.77
C HIS A 254 13.14 7.39 -0.96
N VAL A 255 13.33 6.18 -1.53
CA VAL A 255 12.26 5.18 -1.65
C VAL A 255 11.74 4.81 -0.27
N MET A 256 12.66 4.43 0.63
CA MET A 256 12.30 4.04 2.00
C MET A 256 11.56 5.15 2.73
N LEU A 257 12.04 6.40 2.62
CA LEU A 257 11.34 7.55 3.21
C LEU A 257 9.94 7.74 2.62
N GLY A 258 9.79 7.62 1.29
CA GLY A 258 8.50 7.76 0.62
C GLY A 258 7.49 6.71 1.10
N GLU A 259 7.92 5.46 1.23
CA GLU A 259 7.10 4.38 1.80
C GLU A 259 6.70 4.70 3.25
N MET A 260 7.65 5.08 4.11
CA MET A 260 7.38 5.43 5.51
C MET A 260 6.39 6.60 5.66
N GLN A 261 6.59 7.67 4.89
CA GLN A 261 5.69 8.82 4.86
C GLN A 261 4.29 8.43 4.36
N SER A 262 4.20 7.49 3.41
CA SER A 262 2.91 7.07 2.83
C SER A 262 2.07 6.26 3.81
N LEU A 263 2.73 5.49 4.68
CA LEU A 263 2.13 4.74 5.77
C LEU A 263 1.69 5.69 6.89
N GLU A 264 2.51 6.69 7.22
CA GLU A 264 2.15 7.73 8.19
C GLU A 264 0.94 8.55 7.73
N ALA A 265 0.88 8.93 6.45
CA ALA A 265 -0.27 9.64 5.88
C ALA A 265 -1.56 8.81 5.99
N LEU A 266 -1.50 7.52 5.64
CA LEU A 266 -2.63 6.60 5.74
C LEU A 266 -3.07 6.39 7.20
N GLU A 267 -2.12 6.22 8.13
CA GLU A 267 -2.40 6.09 9.56
C GLU A 267 -3.08 7.33 10.14
N THR A 268 -2.57 8.51 9.79
CA THR A 268 -3.09 9.81 10.24
C THR A 268 -4.50 10.04 9.71
N TRP A 269 -4.71 9.84 8.40
CA TRP A 269 -6.04 9.92 7.79
C TRP A 269 -7.04 8.97 8.46
N ALA A 270 -6.64 7.71 8.68
CA ALA A 270 -7.52 6.73 9.31
C ALA A 270 -7.88 7.13 10.76
N LEU A 271 -6.95 7.75 11.50
CA LEU A 271 -7.21 8.26 12.83
C LEU A 271 -8.21 9.43 12.81
N ASP A 272 -8.06 10.36 11.88
CA ASP A 272 -8.96 11.50 11.72
C ASP A 272 -10.38 11.04 11.37
N VAL A 273 -10.51 10.07 10.46
CA VAL A 273 -11.79 9.43 10.13
C VAL A 273 -12.42 8.79 11.37
N LEU A 274 -11.67 8.04 12.18
CA LEU A 274 -12.19 7.41 13.40
C LEU A 274 -12.69 8.44 14.42
N GLN A 275 -11.96 9.55 14.59
CA GLN A 275 -12.36 10.63 15.48
C GLN A 275 -13.63 11.31 14.99
N SER A 276 -13.77 11.52 13.68
CA SER A 276 -14.96 12.14 13.07
C SER A 276 -16.24 11.33 13.25
N VAL A 277 -16.13 10.00 13.35
CA VAL A 277 -17.29 9.10 13.55
C VAL A 277 -17.61 8.90 15.04
N SER A 278 -16.65 9.18 15.93
CA SER A 278 -16.79 8.97 17.38
C SER A 278 -17.28 10.22 18.14
N GLY A 279 -17.20 11.40 17.52
CA GLY A 279 -17.62 12.69 18.10
C GLY A 279 -19.03 13.09 17.70
#